data_AF-A0A9W4X7J9-F1
#
_entry.id   AF-A0A9W4X7J9-F1
#
_cell.length_a   1.000
_cell.length_b   1.000
_cell.length_c   1.000
_cell.angle_alpha   90.00
_cell.angle_beta   90.00
_cell.angle_gamma   90.00
#
_symmetry.space_group_name_H-M   'P 1'
#
loop_
_entity.id
_entity.type
_entity.pdbx_description
1 polymer ?
#
loop_
_entity_poly.entity_id
_entity_poly.type
_entity_poly.pdbx_seq_one_letter_code
_entity_poly.pdbx_strand_id
1 'polypeptide(L)'
;VKITQKIGQRGATKKITRFEKKIEAALESNDKTEINKLKKQLIEFIKSNNVYYQAKKGEAQQLLKQLESGSTINHSDSSKTLPFCAQIGLGMGTVLAVLFFTLLI
;
A
#
# COMPACT_ATOMS: atom_id res chain seq x y z
N VAL A 1 16.45 7.67 19.29
CA VAL A 1 15.26 8.11 18.50
C VAL A 1 15.32 7.69 17.03
N LYS A 2 16.39 7.98 16.27
CA LYS A 2 16.49 7.66 14.82
C LYS A 2 16.34 6.15 14.49
N ILE A 3 16.82 5.26 15.35
CA ILE A 3 16.74 3.80 15.16
C ILE A 3 15.29 3.32 15.29
N THR A 4 14.58 3.76 16.33
CA THR A 4 13.17 3.42 16.56
C THR A 4 12.28 3.85 15.39
N GLN A 5 12.54 5.03 14.83
CA GLN A 5 11.83 5.53 13.63
C GLN A 5 12.07 4.64 12.40
N LYS A 6 13.34 4.28 12.13
CA LYS A 6 13.68 3.37 11.04
C LYS A 6 13.04 1.99 11.21
N ILE A 7 13.01 1.46 12.44
CA ILE A 7 12.36 0.17 12.74
C ILE A 7 10.85 0.27 12.49
N GLY A 8 10.19 1.32 12.97
CA GLY A 8 8.76 1.55 12.76
C GLY A 8 8.40 1.64 11.27
N GLN A 9 9.14 2.44 10.50
CA GLN A 9 8.96 2.55 9.04
C GLN A 9 9.17 1.20 8.34
N ARG A 10 10.26 0.49 8.66
CA ARG A 10 10.54 -0.82 8.05
C ARG A 10 9.47 -1.85 8.41
N GLY A 11 8.94 -1.80 9.62
CA GLY A 11 7.83 -2.65 10.06
C GLY A 11 6.55 -2.39 9.27
N ALA A 12 6.19 -1.11 9.09
CA ALA A 12 5.04 -0.71 8.28
C ALA A 12 5.19 -1.15 6.82
N THR A 13 6.35 -0.89 6.20
CA THR A 13 6.64 -1.33 4.83
C THR A 13 6.53 -2.85 4.68
N LYS A 14 7.14 -3.63 5.59
CA LYS A 14 7.02 -5.10 5.57
C LYS A 14 5.57 -5.57 5.66
N LYS A 15 4.74 -4.86 6.42
CA LYS A 15 3.32 -5.21 6.58
C LYS A 15 2.54 -4.96 5.29
N ILE A 16 2.80 -3.84 4.60
CA ILE A 16 2.23 -3.56 3.27
C ILE A 16 2.65 -4.61 2.25
N THR A 17 3.95 -4.90 2.13
CA THR A 17 4.45 -5.92 1.18
C THR A 17 3.88 -7.31 1.48
N ARG A 18 3.57 -7.61 2.75
CA ARG A 18 2.87 -8.85 3.10
C ARG A 18 1.41 -8.82 2.65
N PHE A 19 0.72 -7.69 2.73
CA PHE A 19 -0.63 -7.55 2.20
C PHE A 19 -0.67 -7.75 0.69
N GLU A 20 0.23 -7.10 -0.05
CA GLU A 20 0.38 -7.27 -1.51
C GLU A 20 0.41 -8.75 -1.90
N LYS A 21 1.38 -9.50 -1.36
CA LYS A 21 1.55 -10.93 -1.68
C LYS A 21 0.33 -11.79 -1.32
N LYS A 22 -0.34 -11.46 -0.22
CA LYS A 22 -1.53 -12.21 0.20
C LYS A 22 -2.74 -11.90 -0.66
N ILE A 23 -2.88 -10.65 -1.09
CA ILE A 23 -3.95 -10.22 -1.98
C ILE A 23 -3.79 -10.88 -3.34
N GLU A 24 -2.58 -10.88 -3.90
CA GLU A 24 -2.25 -11.59 -5.13
C GLU A 24 -2.64 -13.06 -5.04
N ALA A 25 -2.15 -13.79 -4.03
CA ALA A 25 -2.48 -15.20 -3.83
C ALA A 25 -3.98 -15.46 -3.60
N ALA A 26 -4.67 -14.61 -2.84
CA ALA A 26 -6.10 -14.75 -2.56
C ALA A 26 -6.96 -14.48 -3.80
N LEU A 27 -6.56 -13.53 -4.65
CA LEU A 27 -7.23 -13.25 -5.91
C LEU A 27 -6.99 -14.37 -6.94
N GLU A 28 -5.76 -14.88 -7.04
CA GLU A 28 -5.43 -16.02 -7.92
C GLU A 28 -6.20 -17.29 -7.56
N SER A 29 -6.30 -17.59 -6.26
CA SER A 29 -7.06 -18.75 -5.77
C SER A 29 -8.57 -18.53 -5.69
N ASN A 30 -9.04 -17.29 -5.92
CA ASN A 30 -10.43 -16.87 -5.71
C ASN A 30 -10.98 -17.26 -4.32
N ASP A 31 -10.12 -17.29 -3.30
CA ASP A 31 -10.49 -17.63 -1.93
C ASP A 31 -11.27 -16.47 -1.30
N LYS A 32 -12.60 -16.51 -1.40
CA LYS A 32 -13.50 -15.49 -0.85
C LYS A 32 -13.34 -15.30 0.66
N THR A 33 -12.91 -16.33 1.40
CA THR A 33 -12.71 -16.24 2.85
C THR A 33 -11.47 -15.41 3.14
N GLU A 34 -10.36 -15.69 2.47
CA GLU A 34 -9.14 -14.90 2.63
C GLU A 34 -9.28 -13.48 2.05
N ILE A 35 -10.00 -13.31 0.95
CA ILE A 35 -10.32 -11.98 0.41
C ILE A 35 -11.07 -11.14 1.48
N ASN A 36 -12.11 -11.69 2.10
CA ASN A 36 -12.86 -10.95 3.13
C ASN A 36 -12.02 -10.66 4.38
N LYS A 37 -11.15 -11.59 4.77
CA LYS A 37 -10.22 -11.40 5.89
C LYS A 37 -9.21 -10.30 5.59
N LEU A 38 -8.63 -10.28 4.39
CA LEU A 38 -7.68 -9.26 3.95
C LEU A 38 -8.35 -7.87 3.87
N LYS A 39 -9.60 -7.77 3.41
CA LYS A 39 -10.38 -6.52 3.45
C LYS A 39 -10.46 -5.95 4.86
N LYS A 40 -10.86 -6.76 5.85
CA LYS A 40 -10.94 -6.34 7.25
C LYS A 40 -9.58 -5.85 7.78
N GLN A 41 -8.52 -6.61 7.51
CA GLN A 41 -7.16 -6.27 7.95
C GLN A 41 -6.64 -4.97 7.32
N LEU A 42 -6.94 -4.71 6.05
CA LEU A 42 -6.59 -3.45 5.38
C LEU A 42 -7.36 -2.28 5.98
N ILE A 43 -8.66 -2.44 6.26
CA ILE A 43 -9.48 -1.41 6.90
C ILE A 43 -8.93 -1.07 8.29
N GLU A 44 -8.60 -2.06 9.10
CA GLU A 44 -7.96 -1.86 10.41
C GLU A 44 -6.62 -1.13 10.29
N PHE A 45 -5.80 -1.52 9.31
CA PHE A 45 -4.53 -0.85 9.04
C PHE A 45 -4.74 0.63 8.69
N ILE A 46 -5.70 0.94 7.82
CA ILE A 46 -6.05 2.30 7.37
C ILE A 46 -6.58 3.16 8.54
N LYS A 47 -7.34 2.55 9.45
CA LYS A 47 -7.91 3.23 10.63
C LYS A 47 -6.93 3.36 11.80
N SER A 48 -5.81 2.65 11.77
CA SER A 48 -4.83 2.67 12.86
C SER A 48 -4.24 4.06 13.08
N ASN A 49 -4.17 4.51 14.34
CA ASN A 49 -3.49 5.75 14.73
C ASN A 49 -1.96 5.66 14.72
N ASN A 50 -1.38 4.51 14.32
CA ASN A 50 0.06 4.33 14.25
C ASN A 50 0.67 5.24 13.17
N VAL A 51 1.55 6.16 13.58
CA VAL A 51 2.19 7.15 12.69
C VAL A 51 2.90 6.49 11.50
N TYR A 52 3.50 5.32 11.67
CA TYR A 52 4.17 4.60 10.59
C TYR A 52 3.18 3.93 9.62
N TYR A 53 1.98 3.57 10.10
CA TYR A 53 0.92 3.03 9.24
C TYR A 53 0.20 4.16 8.49
N GLN A 54 0.06 5.33 9.11
CA GLN A 54 -0.47 6.52 8.45
C GLN A 54 0.36 6.91 7.21
N ALA A 55 1.69 6.82 7.30
CA ALA A 55 2.59 7.02 6.15
C ALA A 55 2.38 6.01 5.02
N LYS A 56 1.69 4.89 5.28
CA LYS A 56 1.40 3.80 4.34
C LYS A 56 -0.09 3.68 4.00
N LYS A 57 -0.91 4.63 4.44
CA LYS A 57 -2.37 4.60 4.27
C LYS A 57 -2.78 4.63 2.79
N GLY A 58 -2.08 5.42 1.97
CA GLY A 58 -2.33 5.49 0.53
C GLY A 58 -2.11 4.14 -0.17
N GLU A 59 -0.98 3.49 0.11
CA GLU A 59 -0.68 2.13 -0.39
C GLU A 59 -1.75 1.14 0.07
N ALA A 60 -2.13 1.14 1.35
CA ALA A 60 -3.17 0.25 1.87
C ALA A 60 -4.55 0.48 1.22
N GLN A 61 -4.91 1.74 0.92
CA GLN A 61 -6.16 2.08 0.23
C GLN A 61 -6.16 1.59 -1.22
N GLN A 62 -5.01 1.67 -1.91
CA GLN A 62 -4.86 1.11 -3.26
C GLN A 62 -5.05 -0.41 -3.25
N LEU A 63 -4.41 -1.09 -2.30
CA LEU A 63 -4.57 -2.55 -2.13
C LEU A 63 -6.01 -2.96 -1.82
N LEU A 64 -6.71 -2.19 -0.99
CA LEU A 64 -8.12 -2.45 -0.71
C LEU A 64 -8.99 -2.33 -1.97
N LYS A 65 -8.76 -1.29 -2.78
CA LYS A 65 -9.46 -1.11 -4.07
C LYS A 65 -9.19 -2.26 -5.04
N GLN A 66 -7.94 -2.72 -5.14
CA GLN A 66 -7.59 -3.88 -5.99
C GLN A 66 -8.30 -5.15 -5.54
N LEU A 67 -8.36 -5.39 -4.24
CA LEU A 67 -9.03 -6.55 -3.66
C LEU A 67 -10.56 -6.49 -3.87
N GLU A 68 -11.13 -5.28 -3.86
CA GLU A 68 -12.54 -5.06 -4.19
C GLU A 68 -12.83 -5.24 -5.68
N SER A 69 -12.02 -4.68 -6.57
CA SER A 69 -12.21 -4.82 -8.02
C SER A 69 -11.95 -6.24 -8.52
N GLY A 70 -10.90 -6.91 -8.04
CA GLY A 70 -10.59 -8.30 -8.39
C GLY A 70 -11.65 -9.29 -7.90
N SER A 71 -12.30 -9.00 -6.77
CA SER A 71 -13.42 -9.79 -6.26
C SER A 71 -14.72 -9.61 -7.05
N THR A 72 -14.82 -8.60 -7.92
CA THR A 72 -16.06 -8.24 -8.64
C THR A 72 -16.15 -8.91 -10.02
N ILE A 73 -15.10 -9.58 -10.49
CA ILE A 73 -15.04 -10.20 -11.83
C ILE A 73 -16.03 -11.39 -12.00
N ASN A 74 -16.64 -11.90 -10.92
CA ASN A 74 -17.60 -13.00 -10.99
C ASN A 74 -19.06 -12.60 -11.27
N HIS A 75 -19.37 -11.33 -11.58
CA HIS A 75 -20.70 -10.94 -12.06
C HIS A 75 -20.58 -9.92 -13.18
N SER A 76 -20.76 -10.43 -14.41
CA SER A 76 -21.19 -9.77 -15.64
C SER A 76 -20.47 -8.50 -16.14
N ASP A 77 -20.14 -8.59 -17.43
CA ASP A 77 -19.93 -7.51 -18.40
C ASP A 77 -18.64 -6.69 -18.37
N SER A 78 -17.73 -7.13 -19.24
CA SER A 78 -17.04 -6.30 -20.24
C SER A 78 -16.99 -4.80 -19.97
N SER A 79 -15.89 -4.33 -19.38
CA SER A 79 -15.22 -3.15 -19.93
C SER A 79 -13.76 -3.10 -19.51
N LYS A 80 -12.91 -3.19 -20.55
CA LYS A 80 -11.64 -2.49 -20.74
C LYS A 80 -10.71 -2.40 -19.52
N THR A 81 -9.62 -3.16 -19.65
CA THR A 81 -8.24 -2.65 -19.59
C THR A 81 -7.84 -1.99 -18.28
N LEU A 82 -6.75 -2.45 -17.68
CA LEU A 82 -5.52 -1.66 -17.63
C LEU A 82 -4.32 -2.57 -17.29
N PRO A 83 -3.28 -2.61 -18.14
CA PRO A 83 -2.03 -3.30 -17.87
C PRO A 83 -1.17 -2.38 -17.00
N PHE A 84 -0.91 -2.76 -15.76
CA PHE A 84 -0.04 -1.94 -14.90
C PHE A 84 1.30 -2.63 -14.66
N CYS A 85 2.01 -2.81 -15.78
CA CYS A 85 3.46 -2.68 -15.84
C CYS A 85 3.77 -1.27 -16.38
N ALA A 86 3.30 -0.23 -15.68
CA ALA A 86 3.65 1.16 -15.99
C ALA A 86 4.83 1.56 -15.10
N GLN A 87 6.02 1.11 -15.51
CA GLN A 87 7.27 1.87 -15.50
C GLN A 87 7.24 3.17 -14.66
N ILE A 88 7.45 3.07 -13.34
CA ILE A 88 7.84 4.22 -12.52
C ILE A 88 9.35 4.40 -12.69
N GLY A 89 9.71 4.95 -13.85
CA GLY A 89 11.02 5.48 -14.15
C GLY A 89 10.83 6.89 -14.68
N LEU A 90 10.78 7.88 -13.78
CA LEU A 90 11.13 9.27 -14.07
C LEU A 90 11.14 10.10 -12.78
N GLY A 91 12.35 10.51 -12.41
CA GLY A 91 12.72 11.75 -11.72
C GLY A 91 11.71 12.44 -10.80
N MET A 92 11.97 12.35 -9.50
CA MET A 92 11.75 13.47 -8.59
C MET A 92 12.92 13.53 -7.60
N GLY A 93 14.10 13.84 -8.15
CA GLY A 93 15.09 14.61 -7.42
C GLY A 93 14.59 16.03 -7.24
N THR A 94 15.04 16.69 -6.17
CA THR A 94 14.62 18.02 -5.65
C THR A 94 13.27 17.95 -4.89
N VAL A 95 13.12 18.37 -3.64
CA VAL A 95 13.82 19.34 -2.79
C VAL A 95 13.59 18.95 -1.32
N LEU A 96 14.63 18.60 -0.57
CA LEU A 96 14.67 18.73 0.90
C LEU A 96 16.12 18.96 1.38
N ALA A 97 16.87 19.79 0.66
CA ALA A 97 18.20 20.25 1.06
C ALA A 97 18.20 21.70 1.59
N VAL A 98 17.03 22.29 1.89
CA VAL A 98 16.93 23.70 2.33
C VAL A 98 16.86 23.85 3.85
N LEU A 99 16.64 22.77 4.62
CA LEU A 99 16.68 22.85 6.09
C LEU A 99 18.09 22.75 6.70
N PHE A 100 19.15 22.58 5.90
CA PHE A 100 20.53 22.55 6.40
C PHE A 100 21.23 23.91 6.34
N PHE A 101 20.74 24.89 5.56
CA PHE A 101 21.39 26.19 5.38
C PHE A 101 20.86 27.31 6.30
N THR A 102 19.73 27.12 6.98
CA THR A 102 19.26 28.10 8.00
C THR A 102 19.95 27.94 9.35
N LEU A 103 20.97 27.09 9.46
CA LEU A 103 21.75 26.89 10.70
C LEU A 103 23.20 27.39 10.58
N LEU A 104 23.55 28.12 9.51
CA LEU A 104 24.91 28.62 9.25
C LEU A 104 24.93 30.10 8.81
N ILE A 105 23.97 30.89 9.29
CA ILE A 105 24.07 32.36 9.42
C ILE A 105 23.85 32.70 10.88
#